data_AF-A0AAW0RJR1-F1
#
_entry.id   AF-A0AAW0RJR1-F1
#
_cell.length_a   1.000
_cell.length_b   1.000
_cell.length_c   1.000
_cell.angle_alpha   90.00
_cell.angle_beta   90.00
_cell.angle_gamma   90.00
#
_symmetry.space_group_name_H-M   'P 1'
#
loop_
_entity.id
_entity.type
_entity.pdbx_description
1 polymer ?
#
loop_
_entity_poly.entity_id
_entity_poly.type
_entity_poly.pdbx_seq_one_letter_code
_entity_poly.pdbx_strand_id
1 'polypeptide(L)'
;MSAAEADDSIKVYCTVTGFTEDAICELLRSDVLSTVEEVKEQFAVKFVPDQRPLQIVKHQSDNYKVPDYSEQSYFLIVDSVNAATDGVLLCDLEAEHGFPDAVRNMPDMAGMTAASLGIANSDWTEVREGTWQEQQPPVRRLPVYDNRANGDRDSFHQLANAVDVGLHYVNDEGDPPSLGSIDDLFRYVAISLEQSCDKDELIRQHQRYAEEKALDSNRLAVVDDKFAAEGALLIQVEPRKELRCKPPVAGELLYWNAIGFMDWEEIEEFASKHSDFEQRSVQERMGALQPPSTADPEVPETDEADRGDDEFDEDQSQHTRDTEEQQDSGERRFRYYRTRLGMVIASIDGQEIPTNFTRSRQGSEGVDEFGEKSPVQDTIVEELPWDYYLTKNAAEKDG
;
A
#
# COMPACT_ATOMS: atom_id res chain seq x y z
N MET A 1 28.48 3.01 -32.85
CA MET A 1 27.39 3.34 -31.91
C MET A 1 27.98 3.15 -30.53
N SER A 2 28.24 4.23 -29.80
CA SER A 2 28.70 4.09 -28.40
C SER A 2 27.54 3.50 -27.61
N ALA A 3 27.82 2.50 -26.79
CA ALA A 3 26.93 2.18 -25.68
C ALA A 3 26.76 3.49 -24.89
N ALA A 4 25.52 3.91 -24.66
CA ALA A 4 25.29 4.95 -23.66
C ALA A 4 25.86 4.39 -22.35
N GLU A 5 26.78 5.12 -21.73
CA GLU A 5 27.20 4.81 -20.35
C GLU A 5 25.92 4.73 -19.51
N ALA A 6 25.77 3.64 -18.75
CA ALA A 6 24.65 3.51 -17.82
C ALA A 6 24.80 4.66 -16.81
N ASP A 7 23.77 5.50 -16.74
CA ASP A 7 23.73 6.64 -15.83
C ASP A 7 23.19 6.14 -14.50
N ASP A 8 24.09 5.59 -13.67
CA ASP A 8 23.83 4.97 -12.37
C ASP A 8 23.50 6.01 -11.28
N SER A 9 23.44 7.30 -11.63
CA SER A 9 23.06 8.35 -10.70
C SER A 9 21.58 8.29 -10.32
N ILE A 10 21.28 8.58 -9.05
CA ILE A 10 19.92 8.74 -8.54
C ILE A 10 19.30 9.98 -9.20
N LYS A 11 18.08 9.84 -9.72
CA LYS A 11 17.40 10.95 -10.40
C LYS A 11 16.79 11.90 -9.38
N VAL A 12 16.94 13.20 -9.64
CA VAL A 12 16.31 14.29 -8.88
C VAL A 12 15.48 15.13 -9.83
N TYR A 13 14.16 15.06 -9.71
CA TYR A 13 13.24 15.81 -10.55
C TYR A 13 12.85 17.13 -9.88
N CYS A 14 13.08 18.26 -10.54
CA CYS A 14 12.66 19.58 -10.06
C CYS A 14 11.43 20.04 -10.84
N THR A 15 10.29 20.15 -10.15
CA THR A 15 9.00 20.55 -10.77
C THR A 15 8.71 22.03 -10.60
N VAL A 16 9.43 22.71 -9.71
CA VAL A 16 9.30 24.14 -9.50
C VAL A 16 10.30 24.92 -10.34
N THR A 17 9.91 26.15 -10.68
CA THR A 17 10.82 27.11 -11.32
C THR A 17 11.61 27.87 -10.26
N GLY A 18 12.84 28.29 -10.59
CA GLY A 18 13.66 29.15 -9.71
C GLY A 18 14.86 28.47 -9.06
N PHE A 19 14.98 27.15 -9.17
CA PHE A 19 16.20 26.43 -8.79
C PHE A 19 17.18 26.32 -9.97
N THR A 20 18.47 26.43 -9.66
CA THR A 20 19.55 25.95 -10.53
C THR A 20 19.97 24.55 -10.09
N GLU A 21 20.71 23.85 -10.94
CA GLU A 21 21.28 22.55 -10.59
C GLU A 21 22.17 22.65 -9.34
N ASP A 22 23.08 23.63 -9.31
CA ASP A 22 23.94 23.89 -8.15
C ASP A 22 23.14 24.16 -6.87
N ALA A 23 22.02 24.87 -6.97
CA ALA A 23 21.17 25.15 -5.80
C ALA A 23 20.48 23.88 -5.27
N ILE A 24 20.08 22.96 -6.15
CA ILE A 24 19.53 21.66 -5.75
C ILE A 24 20.63 20.78 -5.17
N CYS A 25 21.81 20.76 -5.77
CA CYS A 25 22.93 20.01 -5.23
C CYS A 25 23.34 20.54 -3.85
N GLU A 26 23.39 21.87 -3.67
CA GLU A 26 23.66 22.50 -2.38
C GLU A 26 22.58 22.16 -1.34
N LEU A 27 21.32 22.06 -1.77
CA LEU A 27 20.19 21.67 -0.93
C LEU A 27 20.31 20.23 -0.43
N LEU A 28 20.81 19.30 -1.26
CA LEU A 28 20.96 17.87 -0.93
C LEU A 28 22.28 17.54 -0.20
N ARG A 29 23.14 18.53 0.03
CA ARG A 29 24.40 18.31 0.77
C ARG A 29 24.12 17.80 2.17
N SER A 30 25.00 16.93 2.63
CA SER A 30 24.94 16.34 3.97
C SER A 30 26.34 16.16 4.54
N ASP A 31 26.42 15.64 5.76
CA ASP A 31 27.71 15.29 6.37
C ASP A 31 28.47 14.20 5.59
N VAL A 32 27.74 13.40 4.79
CA VAL A 32 28.30 12.34 3.94
C VAL A 32 28.66 12.86 2.54
N LEU A 33 27.80 13.73 1.98
CA LEU A 33 28.01 14.37 0.68
C LEU A 33 28.31 15.85 0.90
N SER A 34 29.56 16.11 1.27
CA SER A 34 29.99 17.37 1.85
C SER A 34 30.19 18.50 0.83
N THR A 35 30.35 18.17 -0.45
CA THR A 35 30.57 19.12 -1.55
C THR A 35 29.53 18.98 -2.65
N VAL A 36 29.33 20.05 -3.43
CA VAL A 36 28.41 20.04 -4.59
C VAL A 36 28.87 19.04 -5.64
N GLU A 37 30.17 18.90 -5.83
CA GLU A 37 30.77 17.95 -6.78
C GLU A 37 30.47 16.50 -6.39
N GLU A 38 30.59 16.13 -5.11
CA GLU A 38 30.21 14.80 -4.61
C GLU A 38 28.71 14.52 -4.82
N VAL A 39 27.84 15.52 -4.61
CA VAL A 39 26.41 15.39 -4.90
C VAL A 39 26.16 15.18 -6.39
N LYS A 40 26.88 15.89 -7.27
CA LYS A 40 26.74 15.74 -8.73
C LYS A 40 27.23 14.41 -9.28
N GLU A 41 28.15 13.74 -8.58
CA GLU A 41 28.58 12.39 -8.92
C GLU A 41 27.48 11.35 -8.61
N GLN A 42 26.67 11.60 -7.58
CA GLN A 42 25.63 10.68 -7.12
C GLN A 42 24.24 10.96 -7.70
N PHE A 43 23.95 12.23 -8.03
CA PHE A 43 22.62 12.68 -8.40
C PHE A 43 22.59 13.36 -9.77
N ALA A 44 21.64 12.97 -10.61
CA ALA A 44 21.33 13.68 -11.85
C ALA A 44 20.05 14.49 -11.74
N VAL A 45 20.19 15.82 -11.79
CA VAL A 45 19.06 16.75 -11.74
C VAL A 45 18.36 16.85 -13.10
N LYS A 46 17.04 16.76 -13.10
CA LYS A 46 16.16 16.93 -14.27
C LYS A 46 15.11 17.99 -13.99
N PHE A 47 15.07 19.04 -14.80
CA PHE A 47 14.05 20.08 -14.70
C PHE A 47 12.81 19.69 -15.50
N VAL A 48 11.69 19.53 -14.80
CA VAL A 48 10.40 19.10 -15.32
C VAL A 48 9.29 20.01 -14.77
N PRO A 49 9.33 21.31 -15.10
CA PRO A 49 8.44 22.29 -14.49
C PRO A 49 6.97 21.92 -14.67
N ASP A 50 6.17 22.19 -13.64
CA ASP A 50 4.73 21.98 -13.60
C ASP A 50 4.25 20.52 -13.69
N GLN A 51 5.17 19.54 -13.65
CA GLN A 51 4.79 18.12 -13.57
C GLN A 51 4.43 17.71 -12.15
N ARG A 52 3.38 16.90 -12.02
CA ARG A 52 2.93 16.31 -10.75
C ARG A 52 3.76 15.08 -10.39
N PRO A 53 3.92 14.72 -9.10
CA PRO A 53 4.69 13.55 -8.69
C PRO A 53 4.28 12.25 -9.40
N LEU A 54 2.98 11.94 -9.51
CA LEU A 54 2.53 10.73 -10.20
C LEU A 54 2.85 10.70 -11.70
N GLN A 55 2.97 11.87 -12.35
CA GLN A 55 3.41 11.93 -13.76
C GLN A 55 4.88 11.54 -13.89
N ILE A 56 5.70 11.96 -12.92
CA ILE A 56 7.12 11.62 -12.85
C ILE A 56 7.29 10.14 -12.52
N VAL A 57 6.54 9.61 -11.54
CA VAL A 57 6.49 8.18 -11.22
C VAL A 57 6.19 7.37 -12.49
N LYS A 58 5.15 7.75 -13.24
CA LYS A 58 4.78 7.08 -14.47
C LYS A 58 5.89 7.18 -15.52
N HIS A 59 6.47 8.37 -15.71
CA HIS A 59 7.58 8.55 -16.63
C HIS A 59 8.78 7.67 -16.27
N GLN A 60 9.14 7.62 -14.99
CA GLN A 60 10.23 6.80 -14.49
C GLN A 60 9.92 5.32 -14.72
N SER A 61 8.72 4.85 -14.35
CA SER A 61 8.27 3.47 -14.58
C SER A 61 8.29 3.07 -16.07
N ASP A 62 7.81 3.93 -16.96
CA ASP A 62 7.80 3.68 -18.42
C ASP A 62 9.22 3.61 -19.03
N ASN A 63 10.20 4.27 -18.40
CA ASN A 63 11.58 4.34 -18.87
C ASN A 63 12.54 3.42 -18.07
N TYR A 64 12.06 2.84 -16.98
CA TYR A 64 12.76 1.82 -16.21
C TYR A 64 12.86 0.55 -17.05
N LYS A 65 14.10 0.16 -17.40
CA LYS A 65 14.37 -0.91 -18.38
C LYS A 65 15.39 -1.95 -17.93
N VAL A 66 15.78 -1.99 -16.66
CA VAL A 66 16.88 -2.86 -16.21
C VAL A 66 16.37 -3.88 -15.20
N PRO A 67 16.46 -5.19 -15.48
CA PRO A 67 16.01 -6.25 -14.58
C PRO A 67 16.91 -6.52 -13.36
N ASP A 68 18.12 -5.95 -13.30
CA ASP A 68 19.19 -6.47 -12.44
C ASP A 68 19.80 -5.45 -11.46
N TYR A 69 19.23 -4.24 -11.30
CA TYR A 69 19.78 -3.23 -10.36
C TYR A 69 18.71 -2.42 -9.63
N SER A 70 18.79 -2.40 -8.30
CA SER A 70 17.97 -1.61 -7.36
C SER A 70 18.27 -0.10 -7.39
N GLU A 71 19.24 0.35 -8.17
CA GLU A 71 19.77 1.72 -8.12
C GLU A 71 18.86 2.79 -8.76
N GLN A 72 17.70 2.41 -9.33
CA GLN A 72 16.80 3.36 -10.00
C GLN A 72 15.30 3.23 -9.63
N SER A 73 14.93 2.39 -8.65
CA SER A 73 13.57 2.39 -8.09
C SER A 73 13.34 3.61 -7.21
N TYR A 74 14.41 4.14 -6.60
CA TYR A 74 14.37 5.33 -5.77
C TYR A 74 14.76 6.59 -6.53
N PHE A 75 14.01 7.66 -6.31
CA PHE A 75 14.32 8.97 -6.88
C PHE A 75 13.75 10.08 -6.01
N LEU A 76 14.26 11.30 -6.21
CA LEU A 76 13.83 12.47 -5.46
C LEU A 76 12.97 13.40 -6.32
N ILE A 77 12.01 14.09 -5.70
CA ILE A 77 11.25 15.16 -6.32
C ILE A 77 11.32 16.42 -5.45
N VAL A 78 11.82 17.50 -6.05
CA VAL A 78 11.80 18.86 -5.51
C VAL A 78 10.58 19.57 -6.10
N ASP A 79 9.52 19.67 -5.30
CA ASP A 79 8.21 20.18 -5.71
C ASP A 79 7.78 21.46 -4.98
N SER A 80 8.62 21.98 -4.08
CA SER A 80 8.40 23.26 -3.40
C SER A 80 9.52 24.25 -3.67
N VAL A 81 9.16 25.52 -3.89
CA VAL A 81 10.12 26.63 -3.93
C VAL A 81 10.81 26.87 -2.58
N ASN A 82 10.21 26.36 -1.50
CA ASN A 82 10.76 26.40 -0.14
C ASN A 82 11.17 24.99 0.33
N ALA A 83 11.70 24.14 -0.55
CA ALA A 83 12.10 22.76 -0.22
C ALA A 83 13.04 22.64 1.00
N ALA A 84 13.80 23.69 1.34
CA ALA A 84 14.61 23.73 2.56
C ALA A 84 13.80 23.65 3.87
N THR A 85 12.52 24.03 3.85
CA THR A 85 11.61 23.92 5.00
C THR A 85 10.53 22.88 4.77
N ASP A 86 10.06 22.75 3.53
CA ASP A 86 8.96 21.86 3.18
C ASP A 86 9.44 20.43 2.90
N GLY A 87 10.75 20.21 2.87
CA GLY A 87 11.36 18.93 2.51
C GLY A 87 11.25 18.62 1.00
N VAL A 88 11.67 17.41 0.66
CA VAL A 88 11.60 16.83 -0.68
C VAL A 88 10.94 15.46 -0.61
N LEU A 89 10.29 15.05 -1.70
CA LEU A 89 9.77 13.69 -1.80
C LEU A 89 10.90 12.74 -2.14
N LEU A 90 11.03 11.69 -1.36
CA LEU A 90 11.76 10.48 -1.72
C LEU A 90 10.71 9.46 -2.15
N CYS A 91 10.81 8.99 -3.39
CA CYS A 91 9.84 8.09 -4.00
C CYS A 91 10.44 6.70 -4.20
N ASP A 92 9.59 5.68 -4.11
CA ASP A 92 9.89 4.31 -4.47
C ASP A 92 8.88 3.82 -5.52
N LEU A 93 9.39 3.33 -6.65
CA LEU A 93 8.58 2.73 -7.71
C LEU A 93 8.12 1.31 -7.38
N GLU A 94 8.90 0.60 -6.55
CA GLU A 94 8.76 -0.84 -6.31
C GLU A 94 8.54 -1.13 -4.82
N ALA A 95 7.80 -0.24 -4.15
CA ALA A 95 7.46 -0.44 -2.75
C ALA A 95 6.74 -1.78 -2.55
N GLU A 96 7.02 -2.43 -1.42
CA GLU A 96 6.65 -3.83 -1.22
C GLU A 96 5.14 -4.09 -1.40
N HIS A 97 4.29 -3.12 -1.07
CA HIS A 97 2.84 -3.20 -1.23
C HIS A 97 2.33 -3.15 -2.68
N GLY A 98 3.22 -2.97 -3.65
CA GLY A 98 2.92 -3.05 -5.09
C GLY A 98 2.39 -1.77 -5.71
N PHE A 99 2.37 -0.65 -4.97
CA PHE A 99 2.04 0.67 -5.49
C PHE A 99 3.25 1.61 -5.38
N PRO A 100 3.36 2.62 -6.26
CA PRO A 100 4.32 3.68 -6.04
C PRO A 100 4.08 4.36 -4.69
N ASP A 101 5.16 4.64 -3.98
CA ASP A 101 5.12 5.19 -2.65
C ASP A 101 6.05 6.40 -2.53
N ALA A 102 5.84 7.20 -1.50
CA ALA A 102 6.72 8.31 -1.20
C ALA A 102 6.70 8.64 0.29
N VAL A 103 7.86 9.10 0.75
CA VAL A 103 8.01 9.83 2.01
C VAL A 103 8.49 11.24 1.73
N ARG A 104 8.28 12.14 2.69
CA ARG A 104 8.83 13.50 2.62
C ARG A 104 9.79 13.69 3.76
N ASN A 105 11.05 13.96 3.42
CA ASN A 105 12.14 14.16 4.37
C ASN A 105 12.78 15.52 4.15
N MET A 106 13.53 16.00 5.14
CA MET A 106 14.42 17.14 4.94
C MET A 106 15.44 16.84 3.83
N PRO A 107 15.89 17.83 3.04
CA PRO A 107 16.60 17.55 1.80
C PRO A 107 17.95 16.82 1.97
N ASP A 108 18.70 17.15 3.01
CA ASP A 108 19.94 16.50 3.40
C ASP A 108 19.72 15.02 3.75
N MET A 109 18.69 14.76 4.57
CA MET A 109 18.26 13.42 4.95
C MET A 109 17.75 12.62 3.75
N ALA A 110 16.98 13.24 2.85
CA ALA A 110 16.48 12.59 1.65
C ALA A 110 17.63 12.17 0.71
N GLY A 111 18.63 13.03 0.53
CA GLY A 111 19.84 12.69 -0.23
C GLY A 111 20.59 11.51 0.38
N MET A 112 20.86 11.55 1.69
CA MET A 112 21.51 10.44 2.40
C MET A 112 20.71 9.13 2.31
N THR A 113 19.40 9.22 2.50
CA THR A 113 18.50 8.06 2.52
C THR A 113 18.41 7.42 1.13
N ALA A 114 18.27 8.23 0.08
CA ALA A 114 18.26 7.76 -1.30
C ALA A 114 19.58 7.04 -1.65
N ALA A 115 20.73 7.59 -1.25
CA ALA A 115 22.02 6.94 -1.45
C ALA A 115 22.14 5.63 -0.66
N SER A 116 21.67 5.59 0.59
CA SER A 116 21.68 4.38 1.43
C SER A 116 20.79 3.26 0.87
N LEU A 117 19.59 3.62 0.40
CA LEU A 117 18.67 2.70 -0.28
C LEU A 117 19.26 2.17 -1.60
N GLY A 118 19.91 3.03 -2.39
CA GLY A 118 20.53 2.65 -3.66
C GLY A 118 21.58 1.54 -3.51
N ILE A 119 22.33 1.54 -2.40
CA ILE A 119 23.33 0.51 -2.08
C ILE A 119 22.81 -0.61 -1.15
N ALA A 120 21.49 -0.66 -0.92
CA ALA A 120 20.82 -1.62 -0.04
C ALA A 120 21.35 -1.66 1.40
N ASN A 121 21.80 -0.51 1.93
CA ASN A 121 22.21 -0.36 3.34
C ASN A 121 21.05 0.05 4.25
N SER A 122 19.91 0.45 3.67
CA SER A 122 18.65 0.71 4.35
C SER A 122 17.52 -0.02 3.65
N ASP A 123 16.42 -0.24 4.38
CA ASP A 123 15.18 -0.80 3.85
C ASP A 123 14.08 0.27 3.75
N TRP A 124 13.20 0.16 2.75
CA TRP A 124 12.12 1.13 2.53
C TRP A 124 11.16 1.22 3.72
N THR A 125 10.87 0.09 4.37
CA THR A 125 10.00 0.03 5.54
C THR A 125 10.57 0.85 6.69
N GLU A 126 11.86 0.67 7.00
CA GLU A 126 12.56 1.46 8.03
C GLU A 126 12.56 2.96 7.69
N VAL A 127 12.72 3.32 6.42
CA VAL A 127 12.68 4.71 5.97
C VAL A 127 11.33 5.35 6.25
N ARG A 128 10.22 4.63 5.97
CA ARG A 128 8.86 5.11 6.23
C ARG A 128 8.57 5.33 7.70
N GLU A 129 9.06 4.44 8.58
CA GLU A 129 8.93 4.59 10.02
C GLU A 129 9.80 5.73 10.55
N GLY A 130 11.02 5.87 10.01
CA GLY A 130 12.03 6.84 10.42
C GLY A 130 11.64 8.29 10.17
N THR A 131 10.88 8.58 9.10
CA THR A 131 10.41 9.94 8.76
C THR A 131 9.71 10.64 9.93
N TRP A 132 9.06 9.89 10.83
CA TRP A 132 8.32 10.46 11.98
C TRP A 132 9.14 10.62 13.25
N GLN A 133 10.35 10.06 13.28
CA GLN A 133 11.27 10.15 14.42
C GLN A 133 12.20 11.36 14.32
N GLU A 134 12.17 12.08 13.21
CA GLU A 134 12.94 13.30 13.00
C GLU A 134 12.58 14.38 14.03
N GLN A 135 13.57 15.18 14.43
CA GLN A 135 13.34 16.28 15.38
C GLN A 135 12.42 17.37 14.80
N GLN A 136 12.44 17.53 13.48
CA GLN A 136 11.63 18.50 12.74
C GLN A 136 11.13 17.84 11.45
N PRO A 137 10.12 16.97 11.52
CA PRO A 137 9.59 16.33 10.32
C PRO A 137 8.96 17.40 9.41
N PRO A 138 9.13 17.30 8.09
CA PRO A 138 8.55 18.26 7.14
C PRO A 138 7.02 18.15 7.06
N VAL A 139 6.44 17.10 7.64
CA VAL A 139 5.01 16.79 7.62
C VAL A 139 4.53 16.62 9.05
N ARG A 140 3.35 17.19 9.35
CA ARG A 140 2.71 16.98 10.65
C ARG A 140 1.96 15.66 10.67
N ARG A 141 1.88 15.04 11.85
CA ARG A 141 1.05 13.84 12.05
C ARG A 141 -0.43 14.15 11.79
N LEU A 142 -1.14 13.15 11.30
CA LEU A 142 -2.55 13.24 10.94
C LEU A 142 -3.43 12.78 12.11
N PRO A 143 -4.53 13.47 12.44
CA PRO A 143 -5.45 12.95 13.44
C PRO A 143 -6.38 11.88 12.87
N VAL A 144 -6.67 10.86 13.68
CA VAL A 144 -7.78 9.92 13.49
C VAL A 144 -8.74 10.03 14.66
N TYR A 145 -10.00 10.38 14.38
CA TYR A 145 -11.02 10.61 15.42
C TYR A 145 -11.93 9.39 15.61
N ASP A 146 -12.24 9.05 16.86
CA ASP A 146 -13.38 8.20 17.18
C ASP A 146 -14.65 9.05 17.23
N ASN A 147 -15.54 8.88 16.26
CA ASN A 147 -16.84 9.54 16.18
C ASN A 147 -18.00 8.52 16.18
N ARG A 148 -17.80 7.33 16.75
CA ARG A 148 -18.84 6.30 16.90
C ARG A 148 -19.79 6.65 18.05
N ALA A 149 -21.07 6.32 17.91
CA ALA A 149 -22.06 6.60 18.96
C ALA A 149 -21.94 5.66 20.18
N ASN A 150 -21.50 4.42 19.96
CA ASN A 150 -21.37 3.38 21.00
C ASN A 150 -20.05 2.61 20.88
N GLY A 151 -18.92 3.33 20.78
CA GLY A 151 -17.59 2.72 20.73
C GLY A 151 -17.02 2.48 22.13
N ASP A 152 -16.50 1.28 22.39
CA ASP A 152 -15.54 1.11 23.49
C ASP A 152 -14.15 1.65 23.07
N ARG A 153 -13.36 2.06 24.06
CA ARG A 153 -12.01 2.60 23.81
C ARG A 153 -11.04 1.55 23.29
N ASP A 154 -11.20 0.30 23.72
CA ASP A 154 -10.28 -0.78 23.38
C ASP A 154 -10.38 -1.16 21.89
N SER A 155 -11.59 -1.12 21.32
CA SER A 155 -11.82 -1.30 19.88
C SER A 155 -11.38 -0.10 19.06
N PHE A 156 -11.43 1.13 19.61
CA PHE A 156 -10.96 2.30 18.86
C PHE A 156 -9.49 2.17 18.50
N HIS A 157 -8.65 1.70 19.44
CA HIS A 157 -7.23 1.52 19.17
C HIS A 157 -6.99 0.60 17.97
N GLN A 158 -7.71 -0.52 17.88
CA GLN A 158 -7.59 -1.43 16.74
C GLN A 158 -8.00 -0.78 15.41
N LEU A 159 -9.07 0.02 15.42
CA LEU A 159 -9.56 0.71 14.21
C LEU A 159 -8.62 1.84 13.80
N ALA A 160 -8.10 2.60 14.76
CA ALA A 160 -7.11 3.63 14.53
C ALA A 160 -5.80 3.04 13.99
N ASN A 161 -5.35 1.91 14.56
CA ASN A 161 -4.19 1.17 14.06
C ASN A 161 -4.40 0.64 12.64
N ALA A 162 -5.61 0.18 12.28
CA ALA A 162 -5.90 -0.25 10.91
C ALA A 162 -5.82 0.89 9.90
N VAL A 163 -6.18 2.12 10.30
CA VAL A 163 -5.96 3.32 9.49
C VAL A 163 -4.47 3.69 9.48
N ASP A 164 -3.79 3.62 10.61
CA ASP A 164 -2.40 4.03 10.72
C ASP A 164 -1.43 3.10 9.97
N VAL A 165 -1.58 1.78 10.10
CA VAL A 165 -0.80 0.76 9.38
C VAL A 165 -0.96 0.91 7.87
N GLY A 166 -2.17 1.16 7.39
CA GLY A 166 -2.40 1.34 5.96
C GLY A 166 -1.82 0.20 5.11
N LEU A 167 -1.15 0.54 4.00
CA LEU A 167 -0.47 -0.42 3.12
C LEU A 167 0.91 -0.84 3.64
N HIS A 168 1.36 -0.31 4.78
CA HIS A 168 2.75 -0.42 5.24
C HIS A 168 3.25 -1.86 5.42
N TYR A 169 2.44 -2.72 6.05
CA TYR A 169 2.81 -4.12 6.34
C TYR A 169 2.05 -5.14 5.51
N VAL A 170 1.48 -4.74 4.36
CA VAL A 170 0.67 -5.67 3.54
C VAL A 170 1.50 -6.86 3.03
N ASN A 171 2.82 -6.69 2.87
CA ASN A 171 3.75 -7.72 2.41
C ASN A 171 4.97 -7.91 3.34
N ASP A 172 4.94 -7.33 4.55
CA ASP A 172 6.02 -7.51 5.52
C ASP A 172 5.91 -8.90 6.18
N GLU A 173 7.02 -9.63 6.18
CA GLU A 173 7.16 -10.97 6.79
C GLU A 173 7.48 -10.90 8.29
N GLY A 174 7.72 -9.69 8.81
CA GLY A 174 7.92 -9.41 10.22
C GLY A 174 6.70 -9.73 11.09
N ASP A 175 6.93 -9.74 12.40
CA ASP A 175 5.80 -9.74 13.32
C ASP A 175 5.04 -8.41 13.14
N PRO A 176 3.71 -8.44 12.97
CA PRO A 176 2.95 -7.20 12.93
C PRO A 176 3.29 -6.38 14.17
N PRO A 177 3.43 -5.05 14.06
CA PRO A 177 3.80 -4.23 15.20
C PRO A 177 2.86 -4.57 16.35
N SER A 178 3.45 -4.88 17.51
CA SER A 178 2.64 -5.13 18.70
C SER A 178 1.73 -3.92 18.89
N LEU A 179 0.42 -4.14 19.04
CA LEU A 179 -0.52 -3.09 19.43
C LEU A 179 -0.04 -2.50 20.76
N GLY A 180 0.73 -1.42 20.67
CA GLY A 180 1.36 -0.74 21.79
C GLY A 180 0.36 0.10 22.56
N SER A 181 0.76 1.27 22.99
CA SER A 181 -0.19 2.32 23.33
C SER A 181 -0.89 2.82 22.07
N ILE A 182 -2.11 3.33 22.22
CA ILE A 182 -2.79 4.10 21.17
C ILE A 182 -2.01 5.38 20.78
N ASP A 183 -1.05 5.78 21.62
CA ASP A 183 -0.12 6.88 21.36
C ASP A 183 1.08 6.47 20.47
N ASP A 184 1.29 5.16 20.25
CA ASP A 184 2.43 4.61 19.50
C ASP A 184 2.16 4.47 17.99
N LEU A 185 0.98 4.88 17.52
CA LEU A 185 0.68 5.01 16.09
C LEU A 185 1.77 5.86 15.40
N PHE A 186 2.20 5.52 14.19
CA PHE A 186 3.37 6.14 13.55
C PHE A 186 3.03 7.40 12.74
N ARG A 187 2.00 7.36 11.88
CA ARG A 187 1.54 8.50 11.05
C ARG A 187 0.44 9.29 11.71
N TYR A 188 -0.41 8.58 12.45
CA TYR A 188 -1.63 9.13 13.00
C TYR A 188 -1.52 9.40 14.50
N VAL A 189 -2.38 10.28 14.98
CA VAL A 189 -2.64 10.50 16.40
C VAL A 189 -4.10 10.21 16.65
N ALA A 190 -4.37 9.22 17.49
CA ALA A 190 -5.73 8.83 17.82
C ALA A 190 -6.36 9.83 18.79
N ILE A 191 -7.60 10.25 18.48
CA ILE A 191 -8.35 11.22 19.28
C ILE A 191 -9.73 10.63 19.57
N SER A 192 -9.96 10.22 20.81
CA SER A 192 -11.29 9.80 21.26
C SER A 192 -12.13 11.01 21.64
N LEU A 193 -13.28 11.17 21.00
CA LEU A 193 -14.28 12.17 21.40
C LEU A 193 -15.06 11.67 22.62
N GLU A 194 -15.50 12.60 23.48
CA GLU A 194 -16.36 12.24 24.62
C GLU A 194 -17.77 11.81 24.17
N GLN A 195 -18.24 12.38 23.06
CA GLN A 195 -19.53 12.09 22.45
C GLN A 195 -19.39 12.22 20.93
N SER A 196 -20.09 11.37 20.19
CA SER A 196 -20.21 11.53 18.74
C SER A 196 -20.84 12.89 18.41
N CYS A 197 -20.29 13.59 17.43
CA CYS A 197 -20.81 14.85 16.94
C CYS A 197 -21.06 14.82 15.44
N ASP A 198 -21.83 15.79 14.94
CA ASP A 198 -21.98 15.95 13.50
C ASP A 198 -20.65 16.42 12.86
N LYS A 199 -20.54 16.20 11.55
CA LYS A 199 -19.29 16.47 10.81
C LYS A 199 -18.86 17.93 10.88
N ASP A 200 -19.79 18.88 10.86
CA ASP A 200 -19.46 20.32 10.85
C ASP A 200 -18.89 20.75 12.20
N GLU A 201 -19.43 20.20 13.29
CA GLU A 201 -18.87 20.37 14.62
C GLU A 201 -17.49 19.70 14.75
N LEU A 202 -17.33 18.48 14.24
CA LEU A 202 -16.05 17.76 14.28
C LEU A 202 -14.92 18.56 13.61
N ILE A 203 -15.16 19.12 12.43
CA ILE A 203 -14.17 19.95 11.70
C ILE A 203 -13.78 21.18 12.50
N ARG A 204 -14.78 21.85 13.11
CA ARG A 204 -14.56 23.07 13.89
C ARG A 204 -13.71 22.78 15.13
N GLN A 205 -13.97 21.65 15.78
CA GLN A 205 -13.16 21.18 16.89
C GLN A 205 -11.75 20.80 16.42
N HIS A 206 -11.64 20.08 15.31
CA HIS A 206 -10.37 19.65 14.74
C HIS A 206 -9.43 20.82 14.47
N GLN A 207 -9.90 21.91 13.86
CA GLN A 207 -9.06 23.08 13.61
C GLN A 207 -8.41 23.62 14.89
N ARG A 208 -9.14 23.65 16.01
CA ARG A 208 -8.60 24.08 17.31
C ARG A 208 -7.64 23.05 17.90
N TYR A 209 -8.05 21.77 17.89
CA TYR A 209 -7.23 20.68 18.42
C TYR A 209 -5.89 20.53 17.68
N ALA A 210 -5.90 20.66 16.35
CA ALA A 210 -4.72 20.51 15.53
C ALA A 210 -3.68 21.59 15.81
N GLU A 211 -4.10 22.84 16.08
CA GLU A 211 -3.20 23.90 16.51
C GLU A 211 -2.58 23.59 17.88
N GLU A 212 -3.38 23.18 18.86
CA GLU A 212 -2.91 22.88 20.23
C GLU A 212 -1.97 21.69 20.29
N LYS A 213 -2.17 20.70 19.41
CA LYS A 213 -1.41 19.44 19.38
C LYS A 213 -0.37 19.36 18.27
N ALA A 214 -0.17 20.46 17.53
CA ALA A 214 0.74 20.52 16.38
C ALA A 214 0.49 19.44 15.31
N LEU A 215 -0.79 19.12 15.06
CA LEU A 215 -1.22 18.17 14.02
C LEU A 215 -1.49 18.90 12.69
N ASP A 216 -1.70 18.13 11.61
CA ASP A 216 -2.26 18.69 10.37
C ASP A 216 -3.66 19.26 10.69
N SER A 217 -3.89 20.53 10.32
CA SER A 217 -5.13 21.26 10.60
C SER A 217 -6.12 21.24 9.44
N ASN A 218 -5.73 20.67 8.31
CA ASN A 218 -6.52 20.60 7.09
C ASN A 218 -6.99 19.18 6.78
N ARG A 219 -6.39 18.15 7.37
CA ARG A 219 -6.67 16.74 7.07
C ARG A 219 -6.97 15.96 8.33
N LEU A 220 -8.01 15.13 8.27
CA LEU A 220 -8.35 14.20 9.35
C LEU A 220 -8.99 12.93 8.81
N ALA A 221 -8.74 11.82 9.51
CA ALA A 221 -9.48 10.58 9.36
C ALA A 221 -10.53 10.46 10.47
N VAL A 222 -11.65 9.78 10.16
CA VAL A 222 -12.73 9.56 11.11
C VAL A 222 -13.17 8.11 11.07
N VAL A 223 -13.18 7.49 12.25
CA VAL A 223 -13.82 6.21 12.52
C VAL A 223 -15.21 6.50 13.07
N ASP A 224 -16.25 6.27 12.28
CA ASP A 224 -17.65 6.44 12.68
C ASP A 224 -18.42 5.12 12.60
N ASP A 225 -19.72 5.12 12.92
CA ASP A 225 -20.54 3.90 12.94
C ASP A 225 -20.65 3.21 11.57
N LYS A 226 -20.25 3.89 10.49
CA LYS A 226 -20.23 3.35 9.13
C LYS A 226 -18.89 2.70 8.77
N PHE A 227 -17.88 2.79 9.62
CA PHE A 227 -16.53 2.32 9.33
C PHE A 227 -16.49 0.86 8.86
N ALA A 228 -17.24 -0.03 9.50
CA ALA A 228 -17.26 -1.45 9.13
C ALA A 228 -17.79 -1.69 7.69
N ALA A 229 -18.78 -0.90 7.25
CA ALA A 229 -19.42 -1.07 5.96
C ALA A 229 -18.71 -0.28 4.84
N GLU A 230 -18.34 0.96 5.14
CA GLU A 230 -17.90 1.96 4.17
C GLU A 230 -16.42 2.37 4.35
N GLY A 231 -15.76 1.94 5.42
CA GLY A 231 -14.38 2.31 5.75
C GLY A 231 -14.25 3.67 6.44
N ALA A 232 -12.99 4.10 6.61
CA ALA A 232 -12.65 5.40 7.20
C ALA A 232 -13.22 6.54 6.36
N LEU A 233 -13.74 7.56 7.03
CA LEU A 233 -14.07 8.83 6.38
C LEU A 233 -12.83 9.72 6.39
N LEU A 234 -12.29 9.98 5.21
CA LEU A 234 -11.14 10.85 4.97
C LEU A 234 -11.65 12.24 4.61
N ILE A 235 -11.08 13.27 5.25
CA ILE A 235 -11.58 14.63 5.14
C ILE A 235 -10.43 15.59 4.86
N GLN A 236 -10.61 16.43 3.85
CA GLN A 236 -9.91 17.71 3.71
C GLN A 236 -10.86 18.84 4.11
N VAL A 237 -10.40 19.71 5.00
CA VAL A 237 -11.21 20.81 5.54
C VAL A 237 -11.39 21.91 4.51
N GLU A 238 -10.31 22.37 3.88
CA GLU A 238 -10.32 23.44 2.89
C GLU A 238 -9.41 23.11 1.68
N PRO A 239 -9.94 23.17 0.44
CA PRO A 239 -11.38 23.14 0.14
C PRO A 239 -12.03 21.88 0.69
N ARG A 240 -13.29 21.99 1.10
CA ARG A 240 -14.06 20.89 1.68
C ARG A 240 -14.14 19.73 0.69
N LYS A 241 -13.44 18.64 1.00
CA LYS A 241 -13.51 17.39 0.24
C LYS A 241 -13.59 16.20 1.20
N GLU A 242 -14.33 15.19 0.80
CA GLU A 242 -14.63 14.02 1.65
C GLU A 242 -14.66 12.77 0.78
N LEU A 243 -14.09 11.69 1.30
CA LEU A 243 -14.02 10.41 0.63
C LEU A 243 -14.10 9.30 1.68
N ARG A 244 -14.77 8.21 1.35
CA ARG A 244 -14.69 6.98 2.14
C ARG A 244 -13.80 5.97 1.46
N CYS A 245 -12.94 5.35 2.25
CA CYS A 245 -12.05 4.30 1.78
C CYS A 245 -11.87 3.28 2.89
N LYS A 246 -11.81 2.00 2.52
CA LYS A 246 -11.52 0.92 3.46
C LYS A 246 -10.00 0.81 3.69
N PRO A 247 -9.56 0.48 4.91
CA PRO A 247 -8.22 -0.06 5.11
C PRO A 247 -7.98 -1.32 4.23
N PRO A 248 -6.73 -1.62 3.84
CA PRO A 248 -5.51 -0.88 4.18
C PRO A 248 -5.31 0.42 3.39
N VAL A 249 -5.93 0.58 2.21
CA VAL A 249 -5.69 1.74 1.32
C VAL A 249 -5.97 3.07 2.01
N ALA A 250 -7.03 3.16 2.82
CA ALA A 250 -7.41 4.38 3.52
C ALA A 250 -6.29 5.01 4.37
N GLY A 251 -5.36 4.19 4.87
CA GLY A 251 -4.23 4.65 5.69
C GLY A 251 -3.15 5.42 4.94
N GLU A 252 -3.06 5.22 3.63
CA GLU A 252 -2.07 5.90 2.80
C GLU A 252 -2.60 7.21 2.23
N LEU A 253 -3.88 7.26 1.87
CA LEU A 253 -4.41 8.32 1.01
C LEU A 253 -4.28 9.73 1.62
N LEU A 254 -4.62 9.90 2.90
CA LEU A 254 -4.44 11.21 3.55
C LEU A 254 -2.96 11.56 3.72
N TYR A 255 -2.12 10.57 3.97
CA TYR A 255 -0.68 10.77 4.09
C TYR A 255 -0.06 11.20 2.75
N TRP A 256 -0.31 10.47 1.67
CA TRP A 256 0.11 10.83 0.32
C TRP A 256 -0.41 12.21 -0.09
N ASN A 257 -1.61 12.61 0.37
CA ASN A 257 -2.07 13.98 0.22
C ASN A 257 -1.26 15.00 1.01
N ALA A 258 -1.00 14.70 2.28
CA ALA A 258 -0.31 15.59 3.21
C ALA A 258 1.11 15.89 2.74
N ILE A 259 1.79 14.91 2.16
CA ILE A 259 3.14 15.06 1.62
C ILE A 259 3.16 15.64 0.19
N GLY A 260 1.99 15.84 -0.43
CA GLY A 260 1.88 16.38 -1.79
C GLY A 260 2.12 15.37 -2.92
N PHE A 261 2.31 14.09 -2.60
CA PHE A 261 2.51 13.01 -3.57
C PHE A 261 1.28 12.80 -4.46
N MET A 262 0.09 12.89 -3.88
CA MET A 262 -1.18 12.87 -4.60
C MET A 262 -2.03 14.09 -4.24
N ASP A 263 -2.69 14.70 -5.22
CA ASP A 263 -3.78 15.62 -4.96
C ASP A 263 -5.08 14.85 -4.66
N TRP A 264 -6.14 15.58 -4.38
CA TRP A 264 -7.39 14.94 -3.99
C TRP A 264 -8.10 14.26 -5.16
N GLU A 265 -7.98 14.79 -6.39
CA GLU A 265 -8.56 14.12 -7.56
C GLU A 265 -7.84 12.78 -7.81
N GLU A 266 -6.51 12.76 -7.68
CA GLU A 266 -5.67 11.56 -7.75
C GLU A 266 -6.05 10.55 -6.65
N ILE A 267 -6.36 11.01 -5.44
CA ILE A 267 -6.83 10.18 -4.34
C ILE A 267 -8.22 9.59 -4.58
N GLU A 268 -9.16 10.37 -5.10
CA GLU A 268 -10.50 9.88 -5.46
C GLU A 268 -10.40 8.84 -6.57
N GLU A 269 -9.55 9.08 -7.58
CA GLU A 269 -9.30 8.10 -8.63
C GLU A 269 -8.68 6.82 -8.07
N PHE A 270 -7.64 6.94 -7.24
CA PHE A 270 -6.99 5.79 -6.60
C PHE A 270 -7.97 5.01 -5.73
N ALA A 271 -8.70 5.69 -4.86
CA ALA A 271 -9.72 5.05 -4.04
C ALA A 271 -10.81 4.42 -4.90
N SER A 272 -11.33 5.05 -5.94
CA SER A 272 -12.33 4.40 -6.81
C SER A 272 -11.83 3.10 -7.44
N LYS A 273 -10.51 2.98 -7.63
CA LYS A 273 -9.83 1.81 -8.18
C LYS A 273 -9.53 0.73 -7.16
N HIS A 274 -9.31 1.12 -5.91
CA HIS A 274 -8.72 0.29 -4.88
C HIS A 274 -9.51 0.26 -3.56
N SER A 275 -10.63 1.00 -3.44
CA SER A 275 -11.53 1.01 -2.27
C SER A 275 -12.28 -0.29 -2.12
N ASP A 276 -12.59 -0.91 -3.27
CA ASP A 276 -13.14 -2.25 -3.40
C ASP A 276 -12.09 -3.20 -3.98
N PHE A 277 -10.85 -3.14 -3.47
CA PHE A 277 -9.80 -4.09 -3.83
C PHE A 277 -10.29 -5.57 -3.76
N GLU A 278 -11.34 -5.84 -2.96
CA GLU A 278 -12.06 -7.12 -2.91
C GLU A 278 -13.04 -7.44 -4.08
N GLN A 279 -13.61 -6.48 -4.82
CA GLN A 279 -14.70 -6.75 -5.80
C GLN A 279 -14.24 -6.87 -7.26
N ARG A 280 -13.17 -6.17 -7.68
CA ARG A 280 -12.73 -6.17 -9.09
C ARG A 280 -12.20 -7.52 -9.57
N SER A 281 -11.58 -8.30 -8.68
CA SER A 281 -11.12 -9.65 -8.98
C SER A 281 -12.27 -10.62 -9.31
N VAL A 282 -13.47 -10.38 -8.76
CA VAL A 282 -14.66 -11.22 -8.99
C VAL A 282 -15.33 -10.90 -10.33
N GLN A 283 -15.39 -9.61 -10.70
CA GLN A 283 -16.07 -9.19 -11.94
C GLN A 283 -15.26 -9.51 -13.20
N GLU A 284 -13.93 -9.43 -13.12
CA GLU A 284 -13.03 -9.90 -14.18
C GLU A 284 -13.10 -11.42 -14.36
N ARG A 285 -13.30 -12.19 -13.27
CA ARG A 285 -13.56 -13.64 -13.32
C ARG A 285 -14.90 -13.99 -13.98
N MET A 286 -15.96 -13.24 -13.71
CA MET A 286 -17.26 -13.48 -14.35
C MET A 286 -17.29 -13.13 -15.85
N GLY A 287 -16.46 -12.16 -16.27
CA GLY A 287 -16.24 -11.87 -17.70
C GLY A 287 -15.38 -12.91 -18.42
N ALA A 288 -14.38 -13.47 -17.72
CA ALA A 288 -13.49 -14.51 -18.26
C ALA A 288 -14.08 -15.93 -18.24
N LEU A 289 -15.19 -16.15 -17.52
CA LEU A 289 -15.91 -17.42 -17.44
C LEU A 289 -17.09 -17.54 -18.43
N GLN A 290 -17.34 -16.54 -19.28
CA GLN A 290 -18.17 -16.78 -20.45
C GLN A 290 -17.32 -17.51 -21.51
N PRO A 291 -17.64 -18.77 -21.85
CA PRO A 291 -16.96 -19.44 -22.94
C PRO A 291 -17.19 -18.66 -24.24
N PRO A 292 -16.22 -18.63 -25.17
CA PRO A 292 -16.52 -18.19 -26.53
C PRO A 292 -17.71 -19.02 -27.02
N SER A 293 -18.74 -18.34 -27.54
CA SER A 293 -19.87 -18.99 -28.20
C SER A 293 -19.32 -19.95 -29.25
N THR A 294 -19.34 -21.25 -28.95
CA THR A 294 -19.04 -22.33 -29.89
C THR A 294 -20.22 -22.47 -30.84
N ALA A 295 -20.42 -21.46 -31.67
CA ALA A 295 -21.10 -21.64 -32.94
C ALA A 295 -20.06 -22.15 -33.92
N ASP A 296 -19.84 -23.47 -33.92
CA ASP A 296 -19.13 -24.13 -35.03
C ASP A 296 -20.06 -24.25 -36.24
N PRO A 297 -19.51 -24.21 -37.46
CA PRO A 297 -20.22 -23.82 -38.67
C PRO A 297 -21.23 -24.89 -39.14
N GLU A 298 -22.43 -24.42 -39.49
CA GLU A 298 -23.40 -25.20 -40.27
C GLU A 298 -22.75 -25.74 -41.56
N VAL A 299 -22.66 -27.06 -41.67
CA VAL A 299 -22.51 -27.77 -42.95
C VAL A 299 -23.67 -28.76 -43.04
N PRO A 300 -24.39 -28.81 -44.17
CA PRO A 300 -25.83 -29.09 -44.18
C PRO A 300 -26.20 -30.58 -44.10
N GLU A 301 -27.42 -30.75 -43.61
CA GLU A 301 -28.26 -31.94 -43.44
C GLU A 301 -28.08 -33.05 -44.49
N THR A 302 -28.07 -34.30 -44.03
CA THR A 302 -28.79 -35.40 -44.68
C THR A 302 -29.20 -36.46 -43.64
N ASP A 303 -30.51 -36.48 -43.37
CA ASP A 303 -31.42 -37.63 -43.31
C ASP A 303 -31.19 -38.88 -42.43
N GLU A 304 -32.32 -39.24 -41.79
CA GLU A 304 -32.81 -40.57 -41.42
C GLU A 304 -32.48 -41.18 -40.04
N ALA A 305 -33.45 -40.97 -39.13
CA ALA A 305 -34.37 -41.98 -38.58
C ALA A 305 -33.87 -43.10 -37.62
N ASP A 306 -34.70 -43.23 -36.57
CA ASP A 306 -35.29 -44.49 -36.05
C ASP A 306 -34.77 -45.02 -34.68
N ARG A 307 -35.72 -45.09 -33.72
CA ARG A 307 -35.86 -45.99 -32.53
C ARG A 307 -34.78 -45.95 -31.44
N GLY A 308 -35.09 -46.10 -30.15
CA GLY A 308 -36.32 -46.46 -29.45
C GLY A 308 -35.96 -46.73 -27.97
N ASP A 309 -36.95 -46.51 -27.10
CA ASP A 309 -37.25 -47.08 -25.78
C ASP A 309 -36.16 -47.87 -25.01
N ASP A 310 -35.97 -47.55 -23.72
CA ASP A 310 -36.50 -48.39 -22.62
C ASP A 310 -36.16 -47.85 -21.22
N GLU A 311 -37.10 -48.10 -20.31
CA GLU A 311 -37.25 -47.71 -18.89
C GLU A 311 -36.33 -48.45 -17.90
N PHE A 312 -36.44 -48.05 -16.61
CA PHE A 312 -36.43 -48.80 -15.32
C PHE A 312 -35.62 -48.03 -14.24
N ASP A 313 -36.24 -47.40 -13.22
CA ASP A 313 -36.83 -47.93 -11.96
C ASP A 313 -35.76 -48.56 -11.03
N GLU A 314 -35.74 -48.45 -9.70
CA GLU A 314 -36.47 -47.76 -8.64
C GLU A 314 -35.65 -48.00 -7.33
N ASP A 315 -36.04 -47.31 -6.24
CA ASP A 315 -35.98 -47.80 -4.85
C ASP A 315 -34.80 -47.51 -3.87
N GLN A 316 -35.09 -46.51 -3.01
CA GLN A 316 -35.33 -46.60 -1.55
C GLN A 316 -34.26 -47.10 -0.55
N SER A 317 -33.96 -46.23 0.44
CA SER A 317 -34.16 -46.40 1.91
C SER A 317 -33.12 -45.53 2.69
N GLN A 318 -33.47 -44.43 3.37
CA GLN A 318 -34.17 -44.21 4.66
C GLN A 318 -33.38 -44.53 5.95
N HIS A 319 -33.40 -43.53 6.86
CA HIS A 319 -33.12 -43.48 8.32
C HIS A 319 -31.69 -43.14 8.77
N THR A 320 -31.41 -42.20 9.69
CA THR A 320 -32.24 -41.36 10.58
C THR A 320 -31.40 -40.22 11.21
N ARG A 321 -32.04 -39.03 11.30
CA ARG A 321 -32.09 -38.05 12.41
C ARG A 321 -30.85 -37.35 13.00
N ASP A 322 -31.00 -36.01 12.95
CA ASP A 322 -30.68 -34.97 13.94
C ASP A 322 -29.17 -34.76 14.20
N THR A 323 -28.58 -33.60 13.90
CA THR A 323 -28.74 -32.38 14.70
C THR A 323 -28.11 -31.17 13.97
N GLU A 324 -28.74 -30.01 14.14
CA GLU A 324 -28.18 -28.64 14.05
C GLU A 324 -27.85 -27.98 12.70
N GLU A 325 -28.49 -26.83 12.55
CA GLU A 325 -28.21 -25.73 11.64
C GLU A 325 -26.73 -25.32 11.71
N GLN A 326 -26.07 -25.24 10.56
CA GLN A 326 -25.00 -24.27 10.35
C GLN A 326 -25.33 -23.47 9.09
N GLN A 327 -25.99 -22.34 9.32
CA GLN A 327 -25.71 -21.13 8.56
C GLN A 327 -24.24 -20.79 8.82
N ASP A 328 -23.33 -21.12 7.90
CA ASP A 328 -22.21 -20.25 7.53
C ASP A 328 -21.40 -20.84 6.37
N SER A 329 -21.47 -20.20 5.21
CA SER A 329 -20.31 -20.14 4.32
C SER A 329 -20.51 -18.96 3.38
N GLY A 330 -20.42 -17.74 3.96
CA GLY A 330 -19.97 -16.62 3.15
C GLY A 330 -18.65 -17.02 2.49
N GLU A 331 -18.64 -17.10 1.16
CA GLU A 331 -17.46 -17.46 0.37
C GLU A 331 -16.24 -16.65 0.83
N ARG A 332 -15.23 -17.37 1.33
CA ARG A 332 -13.99 -16.79 1.85
C ARG A 332 -13.24 -16.10 0.71
N ARG A 333 -12.94 -14.80 0.89
CA ARG A 333 -12.46 -13.89 -0.16
C ARG A 333 -10.94 -13.86 -0.36
N PHE A 334 -10.15 -14.33 0.63
CA PHE A 334 -8.71 -14.54 0.54
C PHE A 334 -8.31 -15.82 1.27
N ARG A 335 -7.29 -16.50 0.75
CA ARG A 335 -6.63 -17.64 1.40
C ARG A 335 -5.18 -17.28 1.63
N TYR A 336 -4.71 -17.48 2.85
CA TYR A 336 -3.31 -17.28 3.20
C TYR A 336 -2.59 -18.61 3.07
N TYR A 337 -1.38 -18.60 2.55
CA TYR A 337 -0.60 -19.80 2.36
C TYR A 337 0.77 -19.62 2.95
N ARG A 338 1.19 -20.50 3.88
CA ARG A 338 2.59 -20.51 4.27
C ARG A 338 3.40 -21.26 3.23
N THR A 339 4.57 -20.73 2.90
CA THR A 339 5.53 -21.37 2.02
C THR A 339 6.60 -22.11 2.80
N ARG A 340 7.38 -22.94 2.10
CA ARG A 340 8.45 -23.74 2.68
C ARG A 340 9.57 -22.85 3.24
N LEU A 341 9.81 -21.70 2.62
CA LEU A 341 10.75 -20.70 3.11
C LEU A 341 10.18 -19.83 4.24
N GLY A 342 8.94 -20.08 4.66
CA GLY A 342 8.32 -19.43 5.81
C GLY A 342 7.47 -18.21 5.47
N MET A 343 7.38 -17.83 4.19
CA MET A 343 6.57 -16.70 3.75
C MET A 343 5.09 -16.98 3.93
N VAL A 344 4.28 -15.93 4.01
CA VAL A 344 2.83 -16.04 3.89
C VAL A 344 2.36 -15.32 2.64
N ILE A 345 1.76 -16.07 1.72
CA ILE A 345 1.23 -15.55 0.46
C ILE A 345 -0.28 -15.46 0.58
N ALA A 346 -0.84 -14.29 0.31
CA ALA A 346 -2.28 -14.15 0.09
C ALA A 346 -2.59 -14.49 -1.37
N SER A 347 -3.49 -15.45 -1.60
CA SER A 347 -4.05 -15.71 -2.92
C SER A 347 -5.56 -15.64 -2.90
N ILE A 348 -6.10 -15.06 -3.98
CA ILE A 348 -7.54 -14.98 -4.26
C ILE A 348 -8.02 -16.33 -4.85
N ASP A 349 -7.10 -17.13 -5.37
CA ASP A 349 -7.36 -18.47 -5.87
C ASP A 349 -6.97 -19.53 -4.83
N GLY A 350 -7.73 -20.64 -4.85
CA GLY A 350 -7.28 -21.87 -4.23
C GLY A 350 -5.96 -22.29 -4.87
N GLN A 351 -4.88 -22.34 -4.09
CA GLN A 351 -3.61 -22.89 -4.53
C GLN A 351 -3.59 -24.36 -4.17
N GLU A 352 -3.13 -25.20 -5.10
CA GLU A 352 -2.87 -26.59 -4.76
C GLU A 352 -1.75 -26.65 -3.73
N ILE A 353 -1.85 -27.56 -2.77
CA ILE A 353 -0.80 -27.72 -1.76
C ILE A 353 -0.23 -29.13 -1.90
N PRO A 354 1.06 -29.28 -2.21
CA PRO A 354 2.07 -28.22 -2.40
C PRO A 354 2.07 -27.60 -3.82
N THR A 355 2.37 -26.30 -3.94
CA THR A 355 2.60 -25.62 -5.24
C THR A 355 3.96 -24.94 -5.27
N ASN A 356 4.80 -25.29 -6.25
CA ASN A 356 6.08 -24.63 -6.48
C ASN A 356 5.90 -23.40 -7.37
N PHE A 357 6.61 -22.33 -7.05
CA PHE A 357 6.63 -21.12 -7.86
C PHE A 357 8.00 -20.44 -7.76
N THR A 358 8.26 -19.53 -8.70
CA THR A 358 9.45 -18.69 -8.70
C THR A 358 9.02 -17.26 -8.41
N ARG A 359 9.74 -16.58 -7.53
CA ARG A 359 9.52 -15.17 -7.22
C ARG A 359 10.82 -14.38 -7.17
N SER A 360 10.72 -13.06 -7.20
CA SER A 360 11.85 -12.18 -6.92
C SER A 360 12.31 -12.36 -5.46
N ARG A 361 13.61 -12.16 -5.26
CA ARG A 361 14.25 -12.18 -3.94
C ARG A 361 13.89 -10.91 -3.18
N GLN A 362 13.41 -11.04 -1.94
CA GLN A 362 13.03 -9.89 -1.12
C GLN A 362 14.26 -9.22 -0.50
N GLY A 363 14.12 -7.97 -0.06
CA GLY A 363 15.23 -7.18 0.52
C GLY A 363 15.88 -7.87 1.73
N SER A 364 15.05 -8.48 2.59
CA SER A 364 15.45 -9.25 3.77
C SER A 364 16.27 -10.52 3.47
N GLU A 365 16.18 -11.05 2.25
CA GLU A 365 16.84 -12.30 1.84
C GLU A 365 18.27 -12.09 1.33
N GLY A 366 18.72 -10.83 1.23
CA GLY A 366 20.03 -10.47 0.73
C GLY A 366 20.24 -10.81 -0.75
N VAL A 367 21.47 -11.13 -1.11
CA VAL A 367 21.88 -11.51 -2.49
C VAL A 367 22.27 -12.99 -2.56
N ASP A 368 22.29 -13.54 -3.76
CA ASP A 368 22.73 -14.91 -3.98
C ASP A 368 24.25 -15.10 -3.79
N GLU A 369 24.75 -16.31 -4.08
CA GLU A 369 26.16 -16.65 -3.96
C GLU A 369 27.10 -15.86 -4.89
N PHE A 370 26.54 -15.13 -5.86
CA PHE A 370 27.25 -14.27 -6.80
C PHE A 370 27.09 -12.78 -6.49
N GLY A 371 26.29 -12.44 -5.48
CA GLY A 371 26.00 -11.05 -5.14
C GLY A 371 24.83 -10.45 -5.93
N GLU A 372 24.05 -11.27 -6.62
CA GLU A 372 22.92 -10.84 -7.47
C GLU A 372 21.58 -11.18 -6.81
N LYS A 373 20.52 -10.39 -7.06
CA LYS A 373 19.15 -10.69 -6.60
C LYS A 373 18.48 -11.69 -7.55
N SER A 374 19.04 -12.89 -7.67
CA SER A 374 18.45 -13.96 -8.50
C SER A 374 17.09 -14.42 -7.98
N PRO A 375 16.15 -14.82 -8.86
CA PRO A 375 14.85 -15.35 -8.45
C PRO A 375 14.97 -16.56 -7.53
N VAL A 376 14.07 -16.64 -6.54
CA VAL A 376 14.00 -17.71 -5.55
C VAL A 376 12.88 -18.67 -5.93
N GLN A 377 13.19 -19.97 -5.87
CA GLN A 377 12.16 -21.01 -5.91
C GLN A 377 11.62 -21.25 -4.51
N ASP A 378 10.30 -21.25 -4.39
CA ASP A 378 9.61 -21.53 -3.14
C ASP A 378 8.39 -22.44 -3.40
N THR A 379 7.81 -22.94 -2.32
CA THR A 379 6.74 -23.93 -2.35
C THR A 379 5.68 -23.54 -1.33
N ILE A 380 4.42 -23.38 -1.74
CA ILE A 380 3.29 -23.32 -0.81
C ILE A 380 3.17 -24.67 -0.09
N VAL A 381 3.13 -24.69 1.24
CA VAL A 381 3.11 -25.91 2.07
C VAL A 381 1.87 -26.05 2.96
N GLU A 382 1.19 -24.95 3.30
CA GLU A 382 -0.06 -25.00 4.08
C GLU A 382 -0.95 -23.80 3.77
N GLU A 383 -2.27 -23.97 3.88
CA GLU A 383 -3.24 -22.87 3.91
C GLU A 383 -3.44 -22.47 5.38
N LEU A 384 -3.28 -21.19 5.69
CA LEU A 384 -3.45 -20.60 7.01
C LEU A 384 -4.91 -20.11 7.21
N PRO A 385 -5.40 -20.05 8.46
CA PRO A 385 -6.70 -19.47 8.79
C PRO A 385 -6.86 -18.02 8.28
N TRP A 386 -8.07 -17.62 7.90
CA TRP A 386 -8.35 -16.26 7.40
C TRP A 386 -8.06 -15.17 8.45
N ASP A 387 -8.17 -15.53 9.72
CA ASP A 387 -7.92 -14.71 10.89
C ASP A 387 -6.53 -14.98 11.47
N TYR A 388 -5.61 -15.59 10.70
CA TYR A 388 -4.25 -15.89 11.14
C TYR A 388 -3.57 -14.67 11.77
N TYR A 389 -3.68 -13.50 11.13
CA TYR A 389 -3.13 -12.25 11.65
C TYR A 389 -3.94 -11.62 12.80
N LEU A 390 -5.20 -12.04 13.00
CA LEU A 390 -6.05 -11.62 14.12
C LEU A 390 -5.86 -12.50 15.37
N THR A 391 -5.52 -13.78 15.18
CA THR A 391 -5.48 -14.81 16.23
C THR A 391 -4.08 -15.24 16.65
N LYS A 392 -3.04 -14.97 15.84
CA LYS A 392 -1.63 -15.18 16.23
C LYS A 392 -1.30 -14.50 17.58
N ASN A 393 -1.93 -13.35 17.86
CA ASN A 393 -1.78 -12.60 19.12
C ASN A 393 -2.58 -13.15 20.32
N ALA A 394 -3.51 -14.08 20.10
CA ALA A 394 -4.27 -14.71 21.17
C ALA A 394 -3.59 -15.98 21.71
N ALA A 395 -2.81 -16.68 20.87
CA ALA A 395 -2.16 -17.94 21.24
C ALA A 395 -0.92 -17.75 22.14
N GLU A 396 -0.29 -16.57 22.16
CA GLU A 396 0.90 -16.31 23.00
C GLU A 396 0.56 -15.79 24.42
N LYS A 397 -0.72 -15.56 24.74
CA LYS A 397 -1.13 -15.26 26.13
C LYS A 397 -1.42 -16.50 26.98
N ASP A 398 -1.48 -17.68 26.37
CA ASP A 398 -1.69 -18.96 27.06
C ASP A 398 -0.53 -19.96 26.85
N GLY A 399 0.65 -19.48 26.43
CA GLY A 399 1.88 -20.27 26.26
C GLY A 399 2.87 -20.12 27.41
#